data_AF-A0AAJ0VNX4-F1
#
_entry.id   AF-A0AAJ0VNX4-F1
#
_cell.length_a   1.000
_cell.length_b   1.000
_cell.length_c   1.000
_cell.angle_alpha   90.00
_cell.angle_beta   90.00
_cell.angle_gamma   90.00
#
_symmetry.space_group_name_H-M   'P 1'
#
loop_
_entity.id
_entity.type
_entity.pdbx_description
1 polymer ?
#
loop_
_entity_poly.entity_id
_entity_poly.type
_entity_poly.pdbx_seq_one_letter_code
_entity_poly.pdbx_strand_id
1 'polypeptide(L)'
;MALEVNIQRNKDVSLWRKYKDEEGNVLAEFKIRGIGYKPYQVALERANNQITAKGFDVAKASPDDKLFHELLLEAVACHLIEDWKGVVFVEEDPEGELVKTEPTFNGENAFKLLNMGDLGVSIWSFIRTESEKIQSEANQYRDDVVGKSQPSTPSRASTQGSRTTKKSKEKRSA
;
A
#
# COMPACT_ATOMS: atom_id res chain seq x y z
N MET A 1 -11.96 32.96 -9.09
CA MET A 1 -11.17 32.11 -8.18
C MET A 1 -11.32 30.68 -8.65
N ALA A 2 -10.23 29.94 -8.80
CA ALA A 2 -10.26 28.53 -9.22
C ALA A 2 -9.50 27.69 -8.20
N LEU A 3 -10.06 26.54 -7.82
CA LEU A 3 -9.37 25.56 -6.99
C LEU A 3 -8.44 24.74 -7.88
N GLU A 4 -7.14 24.93 -7.73
CA GLU A 4 -6.12 24.10 -8.39
C GLU A 4 -5.91 22.84 -7.54
N VAL A 5 -6.26 21.68 -8.11
CA VAL A 5 -6.12 20.37 -7.45
C VAL A 5 -5.16 19.52 -8.25
N ASN A 6 -4.11 19.03 -7.60
CA ASN A 6 -3.21 18.05 -8.20
C ASN A 6 -3.86 16.67 -8.21
N ILE A 7 -4.15 16.15 -9.41
CA ILE A 7 -4.67 14.79 -9.58
C ILE A 7 -3.53 13.79 -9.44
N GLN A 8 -3.54 13.02 -8.36
CA GLN A 8 -2.53 12.00 -8.10
C GLN A 8 -3.03 10.64 -8.57
N ARG A 9 -2.21 9.97 -9.41
CA ARG A 9 -2.45 8.56 -9.77
C ARG A 9 -1.84 7.67 -8.70
N ASN A 10 -2.63 6.74 -8.15
CA ASN A 10 -2.12 5.71 -7.25
C ASN A 10 -1.12 4.85 -8.04
N LYS A 11 0.14 4.80 -7.58
CA LYS A 11 1.13 3.90 -8.17
C LYS A 11 1.06 2.60 -7.42
N ASP A 12 0.85 1.51 -8.13
CA ASP A 12 0.99 0.18 -7.57
C ASP A 12 2.45 0.02 -7.12
N VAL A 13 2.66 -0.12 -5.82
CA VAL A 13 3.97 -0.34 -5.20
C VAL A 13 4.02 -1.75 -4.67
N SER A 14 5.14 -2.42 -4.90
CA SER A 14 5.35 -3.80 -4.49
C SER A 14 6.83 -4.07 -4.24
N LEU A 15 7.15 -4.71 -3.11
CA LEU A 15 8.52 -4.96 -2.68
C LEU A 15 8.67 -6.35 -2.07
N TRP A 16 9.83 -6.97 -2.28
CA TRP A 16 10.22 -8.20 -1.61
C TRP A 16 10.57 -7.93 -0.14
N ARG A 17 9.97 -8.68 0.77
CA ARG A 17 10.20 -8.61 2.23
C ARG A 17 10.50 -10.01 2.76
N LYS A 18 11.43 -10.07 3.71
CA LYS A 18 11.92 -11.30 4.33
C LYS A 18 11.11 -11.60 5.59
N TYR A 19 10.46 -12.76 5.63
CA TYR A 19 9.84 -13.29 6.83
C TYR A 19 10.89 -14.05 7.63
N LYS A 20 10.99 -13.75 8.94
CA LYS A 20 12.06 -14.24 9.80
C LYS A 20 11.50 -14.84 11.08
N ASP A 21 12.24 -15.78 11.66
CA ASP A 21 12.00 -16.26 13.03
C ASP A 21 12.52 -15.27 14.09
N GLU A 22 12.35 -15.63 15.36
CA GLU A 22 12.80 -14.84 16.51
C GLU A 22 14.33 -14.69 16.59
N GLU A 23 15.07 -15.61 15.99
CA GLU A 23 16.53 -15.61 15.91
C GLU A 23 17.06 -14.76 14.74
N GLY A 24 16.16 -14.33 13.84
CA GLY A 24 16.47 -13.51 12.68
C GLY A 24 16.83 -14.31 11.42
N ASN A 25 16.70 -15.64 11.44
CA ASN A 25 16.87 -16.50 10.27
C ASN A 25 15.73 -16.25 9.28
N VAL A 26 16.05 -16.21 8.00
CA VAL A 26 15.04 -16.00 6.94
C VAL A 26 14.35 -17.32 6.64
N LEU A 27 13.04 -17.38 6.90
CA LEU A 27 12.22 -18.55 6.63
C LEU A 27 11.62 -18.53 5.23
N ALA A 28 11.18 -17.35 4.76
CA ALA A 28 10.59 -17.16 3.44
C ALA A 28 10.73 -15.71 2.98
N GLU A 29 10.51 -15.47 1.69
CA GLU A 29 10.39 -14.12 1.12
C GLU A 29 9.03 -13.97 0.46
N PHE A 30 8.39 -12.82 0.67
CA PHE A 30 7.12 -12.48 0.05
C PHE A 30 7.27 -11.19 -0.75
N LYS A 31 6.75 -11.17 -1.96
CA LYS A 31 6.58 -9.94 -2.75
C LYS A 31 5.24 -9.34 -2.35
N ILE A 32 5.26 -8.19 -1.69
CA ILE A 32 4.10 -7.62 -1.01
C ILE A 32 3.72 -6.31 -1.68
N ARG A 33 2.43 -6.14 -2.02
CA ARG A 33 1.86 -4.89 -2.51
C ARG A 33 1.55 -3.93 -1.36
N GLY A 34 1.59 -2.63 -1.64
CA GLY A 34 1.15 -1.62 -0.68
C GLY A 34 -0.32 -1.76 -0.30
N ILE A 35 -0.66 -1.43 0.95
CA ILE A 35 -2.04 -1.57 1.48
C ILE A 35 -3.07 -0.77 0.65
N GLY A 36 -2.64 0.30 -0.04
CA GLY A 36 -3.50 1.11 -0.91
C GLY A 36 -3.83 0.47 -2.26
N TYR A 37 -3.41 -0.77 -2.52
CA TYR A 37 -3.71 -1.48 -3.76
C TYR A 37 -5.22 -1.62 -3.96
N LYS A 38 -5.75 -1.06 -5.05
CA LYS A 38 -7.19 -0.90 -5.25
C LYS A 38 -7.97 -2.23 -5.16
N PRO A 39 -7.53 -3.34 -5.79
CA PRO A 39 -8.22 -4.62 -5.63
C PRO A 39 -8.34 -5.10 -4.18
N TYR A 40 -7.31 -4.88 -3.36
CA TYR A 40 -7.37 -5.20 -1.93
C TYR A 40 -8.41 -4.34 -1.19
N GLN A 41 -8.44 -3.03 -1.45
CA GLN A 41 -9.43 -2.13 -0.85
C GLN A 41 -10.86 -2.53 -1.22
N VAL A 42 -11.10 -2.86 -2.49
CA VAL A 42 -12.41 -3.36 -2.95
C VAL A 42 -12.77 -4.69 -2.28
N ALA A 43 -11.80 -5.58 -2.06
CA ALA A 43 -12.05 -6.84 -1.34
C ALA A 43 -12.45 -6.61 0.13
N LEU A 44 -11.82 -5.64 0.82
CA LEU A 44 -12.23 -5.24 2.16
C LEU A 44 -13.64 -4.65 2.20
N GLU A 45 -13.99 -3.79 1.25
CA GLU A 45 -15.35 -3.26 1.13
C GLU A 45 -16.37 -4.39 0.94
N ARG A 46 -16.06 -5.38 0.10
CA ARG A 46 -16.92 -6.57 -0.09
C ARG A 46 -17.07 -7.40 1.19
N ALA A 47 -15.97 -7.65 1.90
CA ALA A 47 -15.99 -8.38 3.16
C ALA A 47 -16.87 -7.67 4.20
N ASN A 48 -16.74 -6.35 4.32
CA ASN A 48 -17.55 -5.54 5.23
C ASN A 48 -19.04 -5.52 4.83
N ASN A 49 -19.33 -5.41 3.54
CA ASN A 49 -20.71 -5.43 3.04
C ASN A 49 -21.40 -6.76 3.33
N GLN A 50 -20.66 -7.87 3.35
CA GLN A 50 -21.22 -9.18 3.70
C GLN A 50 -21.73 -9.23 5.14
N ILE A 51 -21.05 -8.61 6.09
CA ILE A 51 -21.53 -8.47 7.48
C ILE A 51 -22.85 -7.72 7.49
N THR A 52 -22.90 -6.55 6.84
CA THR A 52 -24.10 -5.70 6.79
C THR A 52 -25.28 -6.42 6.15
N ALA A 53 -25.04 -7.23 5.11
CA ALA A 53 -26.08 -7.96 4.39
C ALA A 53 -26.63 -9.16 5.16
N LYS A 54 -25.78 -9.93 5.87
CA LYS A 54 -26.22 -11.11 6.65
C LYS A 54 -26.94 -10.73 7.94
N GLY A 55 -26.69 -9.52 8.47
CA GLY A 55 -27.27 -9.07 9.73
C GLY A 55 -26.70 -9.81 10.94
N PHE A 56 -27.43 -9.78 12.06
CA PHE A 56 -26.95 -10.27 13.37
C PHE A 56 -27.63 -11.58 13.83
N ASP A 57 -28.43 -12.22 12.98
CA ASP A 57 -29.17 -13.45 13.31
C ASP A 57 -28.28 -14.69 13.12
N VAL A 58 -27.46 -14.96 14.13
CA VAL A 58 -26.47 -16.05 14.14
C VAL A 58 -27.11 -17.43 13.91
N ALA A 59 -28.39 -17.61 14.26
CA ALA A 59 -29.10 -18.87 14.07
C ALA A 59 -29.35 -19.23 12.59
N LYS A 60 -29.18 -18.28 11.67
CA LYS A 60 -29.31 -18.50 10.22
C LYS A 60 -27.99 -18.87 9.53
N ALA A 61 -26.91 -19.04 10.28
CA ALA A 61 -25.63 -19.44 9.72
C ALA A 61 -25.73 -20.79 8.98
N SER A 62 -25.08 -20.86 7.84
CA SER A 62 -24.98 -22.04 6.99
C SER A 62 -23.53 -22.53 6.91
N PRO A 63 -23.29 -23.81 6.57
CA PRO A 63 -21.93 -24.32 6.39
C PRO A 63 -21.12 -23.60 5.30
N ASP A 64 -21.79 -22.97 4.34
CA ASP A 64 -21.17 -22.23 3.25
C ASP A 64 -20.82 -20.77 3.63
N ASP A 65 -21.21 -20.33 4.84
CA ASP A 65 -20.91 -19.00 5.32
C ASP A 65 -19.44 -18.87 5.75
N LYS A 66 -18.66 -18.13 4.97
CA LYS A 66 -17.33 -17.68 5.39
C LYS A 66 -17.40 -16.80 6.63
N LEU A 67 -16.51 -17.07 7.57
CA LEU A 67 -16.25 -16.24 8.73
C LEU A 67 -15.60 -14.93 8.29
N PHE A 68 -15.85 -13.85 9.02
CA PHE A 68 -15.31 -12.54 8.62
C PHE A 68 -13.78 -12.53 8.54
N HIS A 69 -13.09 -13.20 9.47
CA HIS A 69 -11.64 -13.28 9.41
C HIS A 69 -11.14 -14.07 8.20
N GLU A 70 -11.85 -15.12 7.75
CA GLU A 70 -11.50 -15.85 6.52
C GLU A 70 -11.56 -14.93 5.30
N LEU A 71 -12.55 -14.04 5.23
CA LEU A 71 -12.63 -13.03 4.17
C LEU A 71 -11.44 -12.05 4.20
N LEU A 72 -10.98 -11.68 5.40
CA LEU A 72 -9.80 -10.82 5.56
C LEU A 72 -8.51 -11.55 5.18
N LEU A 73 -8.37 -12.82 5.54
CA LEU A 73 -7.24 -13.68 5.14
C LEU A 73 -7.22 -13.83 3.60
N GLU A 74 -8.37 -14.14 3.00
CA GLU A 74 -8.54 -14.28 1.56
C GLU A 74 -8.23 -12.98 0.81
N ALA A 75 -8.67 -11.83 1.33
CA ALA A 75 -8.34 -10.53 0.76
C ALA A 75 -6.82 -10.28 0.73
N VAL A 76 -6.11 -10.61 1.82
CA VAL A 76 -4.65 -10.50 1.89
C VAL A 76 -3.96 -11.48 0.94
N ALA A 77 -4.36 -12.75 0.96
CA ALA A 77 -3.84 -13.81 0.09
C ALA A 77 -3.96 -13.45 -1.40
N CYS A 78 -5.13 -13.00 -1.83
CA CYS A 78 -5.43 -12.74 -3.23
C CYS A 78 -4.88 -11.41 -3.75
N HIS A 79 -4.66 -10.42 -2.89
CA HIS A 79 -4.41 -9.05 -3.35
C HIS A 79 -3.15 -8.39 -2.77
N LEU A 80 -2.71 -8.73 -1.56
CA LEU A 80 -1.49 -8.14 -1.00
C LEU A 80 -0.24 -8.97 -1.30
N ILE A 81 -0.37 -10.29 -1.41
CA ILE A 81 0.73 -11.13 -1.87
C ILE A 81 0.75 -11.11 -3.39
N GLU A 82 1.90 -10.77 -3.97
CA GLU A 82 2.15 -10.82 -5.40
C GLU A 82 2.93 -12.07 -5.81
N ASP A 83 3.83 -12.55 -4.95
CA ASP A 83 4.65 -13.73 -5.18
C ASP A 83 5.32 -14.17 -3.85
N TRP A 84 5.94 -15.35 -3.82
CA TRP A 84 6.74 -15.82 -2.68
C TRP A 84 7.93 -16.71 -3.07
N LYS A 85 8.83 -16.94 -2.11
CA LYS A 85 9.93 -17.91 -2.19
C LYS A 85 10.13 -18.60 -0.84
N GLY A 86 10.52 -19.87 -0.87
CA GLY A 86 10.81 -20.65 0.34
C GLY A 86 9.58 -21.11 1.11
N VAL A 87 8.39 -21.08 0.49
CA VAL A 87 7.16 -21.65 1.07
C VAL A 87 7.10 -23.13 0.72
N VAL A 88 6.99 -23.97 1.75
CA VAL A 88 6.84 -25.42 1.63
C VAL A 88 5.60 -25.82 2.43
N PHE A 89 4.70 -26.58 1.82
CA PHE A 89 3.58 -27.20 2.54
C PHE A 89 3.96 -28.60 2.98
N VAL A 90 3.57 -28.94 4.20
CA VAL A 90 3.68 -30.29 4.76
C VAL A 90 2.25 -30.75 5.02
N GLU A 91 1.79 -31.73 4.25
CA GLU A 91 0.39 -32.17 4.23
C GLU A 91 0.33 -33.68 4.35
N GLU A 92 -0.69 -34.19 5.04
CA GLU A 92 -0.96 -35.61 5.13
C GLU A 92 -1.68 -36.07 3.86
N ASP A 93 -1.16 -37.09 3.20
CA ASP A 93 -1.79 -37.72 2.04
C ASP A 93 -2.93 -38.67 2.46
N PRO A 94 -3.72 -39.22 1.51
CA PRO A 94 -4.80 -40.15 1.83
C PRO A 94 -4.34 -41.43 2.56
N GLU A 95 -3.06 -41.78 2.46
CA GLU A 95 -2.43 -42.93 3.08
C GLU A 95 -1.89 -42.61 4.50
N GLY A 96 -1.93 -41.35 4.94
CA GLY A 96 -1.48 -40.90 6.26
C GLY A 96 -0.02 -40.46 6.30
N GLU A 97 0.65 -40.34 5.16
CA GLU A 97 2.06 -39.97 5.05
C GLU A 97 2.23 -38.46 4.85
N LEU A 98 3.28 -37.89 5.45
CA LEU A 98 3.58 -36.47 5.33
C LEU A 98 4.33 -36.17 4.03
N VAL A 99 3.65 -35.50 3.10
CA VAL A 99 4.19 -35.08 1.81
C VAL A 99 4.60 -33.61 1.87
N LYS A 100 5.82 -33.33 1.38
CA LYS A 100 6.33 -31.96 1.23
C LYS A 100 6.15 -31.48 -0.20
N THR A 101 5.56 -30.32 -0.36
CA THR A 101 5.38 -29.69 -1.68
C THR A 101 5.82 -28.24 -1.67
N GLU A 102 6.34 -27.76 -2.80
CA GLU A 102 6.67 -26.35 -3.04
C GLU A 102 5.60 -25.74 -3.94
N PRO A 103 4.49 -25.22 -3.37
CA PRO A 103 3.41 -24.67 -4.17
C PRO A 103 3.85 -23.41 -4.90
N THR A 104 3.45 -23.30 -6.16
CA THR A 104 3.52 -22.03 -6.88
C THR A 104 2.56 -21.02 -6.26
N PHE A 105 2.92 -19.74 -6.32
CA PHE A 105 2.04 -18.69 -5.86
C PHE A 105 0.77 -18.61 -6.72
N ASN A 106 -0.38 -18.70 -6.04
CA ASN A 106 -1.69 -18.29 -6.55
C ASN A 106 -2.59 -17.95 -5.35
N GLY A 107 -3.77 -17.37 -5.59
CA GLY A 107 -4.68 -16.95 -4.53
C GLY A 107 -5.17 -18.10 -3.64
N GLU A 108 -5.41 -19.29 -4.21
CA GLU A 108 -5.88 -20.47 -3.46
C GLU A 108 -4.82 -21.02 -2.53
N ASN A 109 -3.59 -21.21 -3.02
CA ASN A 109 -2.45 -21.64 -2.22
C ASN A 109 -2.12 -20.58 -1.15
N ALA A 110 -2.20 -19.29 -1.48
CA ALA A 110 -1.97 -18.24 -0.51
C ALA A 110 -3.04 -18.21 0.58
N PHE A 111 -4.29 -18.45 0.21
CA PHE A 111 -5.36 -18.58 1.18
C PHE A 111 -5.16 -19.82 2.06
N LYS A 112 -4.77 -20.96 1.48
CA LYS A 112 -4.42 -22.18 2.23
C LYS A 112 -3.29 -21.92 3.23
N LEU A 113 -2.20 -21.26 2.80
CA LEU A 113 -1.09 -20.86 3.66
C LEU A 113 -1.56 -20.05 4.86
N LEU A 114 -2.41 -19.05 4.65
CA LEU A 114 -2.85 -18.14 5.71
C LEU A 114 -3.95 -18.73 6.61
N ASN A 115 -4.83 -19.57 6.06
CA ASN A 115 -6.02 -20.08 6.75
C ASN A 115 -5.78 -21.44 7.43
N MET A 116 -4.98 -22.32 6.81
CA MET A 116 -4.74 -23.69 7.28
C MET A 116 -3.32 -23.89 7.82
N GLY A 117 -2.39 -22.99 7.52
CA GLY A 117 -1.03 -23.05 8.06
C GLY A 117 -0.98 -22.75 9.55
N ASP A 118 -0.15 -23.47 10.29
CA ASP A 118 0.16 -23.24 11.70
C ASP A 118 0.72 -21.82 11.96
N LEU A 119 1.49 -21.29 11.00
CA LEU A 119 2.02 -19.92 11.00
C LEU A 119 1.11 -18.91 10.29
N GLY A 120 -0.09 -19.32 9.84
CA GLY A 120 -0.93 -18.54 8.93
C GLY A 120 -1.28 -17.15 9.42
N VAL A 121 -1.72 -17.02 10.69
CA VAL A 121 -2.05 -15.72 11.30
C VAL A 121 -0.82 -14.82 11.47
N SER A 122 0.32 -15.40 11.83
CA SER A 122 1.59 -14.67 11.98
C SER A 122 2.08 -14.12 10.65
N ILE A 123 2.02 -14.93 9.59
CA ILE A 123 2.36 -14.52 8.23
C ILE A 123 1.37 -13.45 7.76
N TRP A 124 0.06 -13.63 7.97
CA TRP A 124 -0.94 -12.60 7.63
C TRP A 124 -0.64 -11.25 8.28
N SER A 125 -0.32 -11.26 9.58
CA SER A 125 0.05 -10.05 10.32
C SER A 125 1.29 -9.39 9.73
N PHE A 126 2.32 -10.18 9.43
CA PHE A 126 3.53 -9.70 8.76
C PHE A 126 3.22 -9.05 7.41
N ILE A 127 2.47 -9.72 6.53
CA ILE A 127 2.11 -9.19 5.21
C ILE A 127 1.37 -7.87 5.34
N ARG A 128 0.40 -7.80 6.26
CA ARG A 128 -0.37 -6.58 6.50
C ARG A 128 0.53 -5.44 6.98
N THR A 129 1.35 -5.66 8.00
CA THR A 129 2.26 -4.64 8.53
C THR A 129 3.26 -4.14 7.49
N GLU A 130 3.84 -5.05 6.69
CA GLU A 130 4.76 -4.65 5.63
C GLU A 130 4.04 -3.90 4.50
N SER A 131 2.81 -4.27 4.14
CA SER A 131 2.02 -3.54 3.13
C SER A 131 1.72 -2.09 3.55
N GLU A 132 1.48 -1.86 4.85
CA GLU A 132 1.27 -0.52 5.41
C GLU A 132 2.57 0.31 5.33
N LYS A 133 3.71 -0.29 5.68
CA LYS A 133 5.03 0.36 5.56
C LYS A 133 5.36 0.71 4.11
N ILE A 134 5.21 -0.24 3.19
CA ILE A 134 5.46 -0.04 1.75
C ILE A 134 4.62 1.14 1.23
N GLN A 135 3.34 1.22 1.60
CA GLN A 135 2.49 2.32 1.19
C GLN A 135 2.92 3.65 1.81
N SER A 136 3.29 3.66 3.09
CA SER A 136 3.75 4.85 3.79
C SER A 136 5.04 5.40 3.19
N GLU A 137 6.03 4.55 2.92
CA GLU A 137 7.28 4.88 2.24
C GLU A 137 7.02 5.45 0.84
N ALA A 138 6.12 4.83 0.07
CA ALA A 138 5.73 5.32 -1.25
C ALA A 138 5.05 6.69 -1.22
N ASN A 139 4.21 6.94 -0.21
CA ASN A 139 3.53 8.21 -0.02
C ASN A 139 4.52 9.31 0.43
N GLN A 140 5.44 9.00 1.34
CA GLN A 140 6.47 9.95 1.80
C GLN A 140 7.40 10.38 0.65
N TYR A 141 7.89 9.42 -0.14
CA TYR A 141 8.70 9.73 -1.32
C TYR A 141 7.98 10.68 -2.29
N ARG A 142 6.67 10.50 -2.46
CA ARG A 142 5.85 11.39 -3.29
C ARG A 142 5.79 12.80 -2.70
N ASP A 143 5.54 12.93 -1.40
CA ASP A 143 5.37 14.23 -0.76
C ASP A 143 6.70 15.02 -0.72
N ASP A 144 7.84 14.35 -0.55
CA ASP A 144 9.19 14.95 -0.62
C ASP A 144 9.57 15.43 -2.02
N VAL A 145 9.11 14.74 -3.06
CA VAL A 145 9.35 15.13 -4.46
C VAL A 145 8.43 16.27 -4.90
N VAL A 146 7.16 16.25 -4.46
CA VAL A 146 6.17 17.28 -4.80
C VAL A 146 6.34 18.56 -3.97
N GLY A 147 6.81 18.45 -2.72
CA GLY A 147 7.05 19.59 -1.82
C GLY A 147 8.27 20.44 -2.18
N LYS A 148 9.15 19.97 -3.07
CA LYS A 148 10.23 20.78 -3.64
C LYS A 148 9.69 21.64 -4.79
N SER A 149 8.95 22.68 -4.44
CA SER A 149 8.63 23.79 -5.34
C SER A 149 9.92 24.25 -6.02
N GLN A 150 9.92 24.36 -7.35
CA GLN A 150 11.03 24.96 -8.07
C GLN A 150 11.42 26.29 -7.40
N PRO A 151 12.72 26.59 -7.22
CA PRO A 151 13.11 27.91 -6.77
C PRO A 151 12.52 28.91 -7.77
N SER A 152 11.61 29.75 -7.30
CA SER A 152 11.02 30.80 -8.12
C SER A 152 12.17 31.59 -8.72
N THR A 153 12.35 31.48 -10.04
CA THR A 153 13.31 32.32 -10.75
C THR A 153 12.95 33.76 -10.38
N PRO A 154 13.84 34.54 -9.73
CA PRO A 154 13.53 35.92 -9.44
C PRO A 154 13.45 36.63 -10.78
N SER A 155 12.23 36.88 -11.25
CA SER A 155 12.00 37.83 -12.35
C SER A 155 12.60 39.15 -11.88
N ARG A 156 13.73 39.52 -12.48
CA ARG A 156 14.33 40.84 -12.35
C ARG A 156 13.22 41.87 -12.52
N ALA A 157 12.88 42.59 -11.46
CA ALA A 157 12.08 43.79 -11.56
C ALA A 157 12.76 44.68 -12.61
N SER A 158 12.06 44.97 -13.70
CA SER A 158 12.54 45.93 -14.68
C SER A 158 12.65 47.28 -13.97
N THR A 159 13.89 47.71 -13.71
CA THR A 159 14.15 49.09 -13.32
C THR A 159 13.93 49.94 -14.56
N GLN A 160 12.68 50.27 -14.87
CA GLN A 160 12.36 51.29 -15.86
C GLN A 160 12.73 52.65 -15.24
N GLY A 161 13.89 53.15 -15.64
CA GLY A 161 14.42 54.43 -15.19
C GLY A 161 13.45 55.56 -15.49
N SER A 162 12.99 56.24 -14.45
CA SER A 162 12.38 57.56 -14.59
C SER A 162 13.47 58.57 -14.94
N ARG A 163 13.48 58.95 -16.22
CA ARG A 163 14.30 60.00 -16.80
C ARG A 163 13.64 61.35 -16.50
N THR A 164 14.07 62.05 -15.46
CA THR A 164 13.73 63.47 -15.26
C THR A 164 14.92 64.34 -15.64
N THR A 165 14.74 65.10 -16.70
CA THR A 165 15.70 66.01 -17.33
C THR A 165 16.02 67.24 -16.48
N LYS A 166 17.30 67.62 -16.44
CA LYS A 166 17.88 68.84 -15.86
C LYS A 166 17.71 70.08 -16.75
N LYS A 167 17.77 71.25 -16.09
CA LYS A 167 18.02 72.67 -16.51
C LYS A 167 16.75 73.53 -16.69
N SER A 168 16.68 74.79 -16.26
CA SER A 168 17.68 75.88 -16.07
C SER A 168 17.18 76.90 -15.04
N LYS A 169 17.95 77.31 -14.01
CA LYS A 169 18.76 78.54 -13.91
C LYS A 169 18.05 79.85 -14.29
N GLU A 170 17.67 80.65 -13.29
CA GLU A 170 17.77 82.12 -13.38
C GLU A 170 18.03 82.79 -12.01
N LYS A 171 18.92 83.78 -12.07
CA LYS A 171 19.42 84.73 -11.06
C LYS A 171 18.35 85.83 -10.85
N ARG A 172 18.28 86.69 -9.82
CA ARG A 172 19.25 87.35 -8.92
C ARG A 172 18.46 88.26 -7.93
N SER A 173 19.06 88.49 -6.74
CA SER A 173 19.15 89.78 -5.99
C SER A 173 17.87 90.42 -5.43
N ALA A 174 17.86 91.13 -4.30
CA ALA A 174 18.92 91.69 -3.44
C ALA A 174 18.47 91.64 -1.98
#